data_AF-A0A4Y2UEX0-F1
#
_entry.id   AF-A0A4Y2UEX0-F1
#
_cell.length_a   1.000
_cell.length_b   1.000
_cell.length_c   1.000
_cell.angle_alpha   90.00
_cell.angle_beta   90.00
_cell.angle_gamma   90.00
#
_symmetry.space_group_name_H-M   'P 1'
#
loop_
_entity.id
_entity.type
_entity.pdbx_description
1 polymer ?
#
loop_
_entity_poly.entity_id
_entity_poly.type
_entity_poly.pdbx_seq_one_letter_code
_entity_poly.pdbx_strand_id
1 'polypeptide(L)'
;MLQSYKSLFWRYYREKLDTHLSTIEAIYYFLVEYHRLLNPEVPYTGQYDNLLFFFKFMYFKIRTLYDPLKLKAYQSTDSEAVVEFQNLKIADQSQ
;
A
#
# COMPACT_ATOMS: atom_id res chain seq x y z
N MET A 1 13.75 -5.13 20.88
CA MET A 1 12.48 -5.80 20.50
C MET A 1 11.94 -5.01 19.32
N LEU A 2 11.71 -5.65 18.16
CA LEU A 2 11.03 -4.99 17.03
C LEU A 2 9.66 -4.54 17.52
N GLN A 3 9.34 -3.25 17.37
CA GLN A 3 8.02 -2.76 17.74
C GLN A 3 6.97 -3.42 16.84
N SER A 4 5.80 -3.72 17.40
CA SER A 4 4.66 -4.14 16.58
C SER A 4 4.15 -2.93 15.79
N TYR A 5 4.30 -2.97 14.48
CA TYR A 5 3.80 -1.93 13.58
C TYR A 5 2.57 -2.45 12.83
N LYS A 6 1.51 -1.64 12.83
CA LYS A 6 0.30 -1.92 12.07
C LYS A 6 0.52 -1.56 10.60
N SER A 7 0.27 -2.50 9.70
CA SER A 7 0.30 -2.22 8.26
C SER A 7 -0.85 -1.29 7.86
N LEU A 8 -0.52 -0.24 7.09
CA LEU A 8 -1.42 0.73 6.47
C LEU A 8 -1.53 0.50 4.95
N PHE A 9 -0.58 -0.19 4.33
CA PHE A 9 -0.62 -0.51 2.91
C PHE A 9 -1.46 -1.76 2.65
N TRP A 10 -2.61 -1.52 2.01
CA TRP A 10 -3.58 -2.56 1.65
C TRP A 10 -2.99 -3.61 0.71
N ARG A 11 -3.02 -4.86 1.16
CA ARG A 11 -2.97 -6.05 0.32
C ARG A 11 -4.28 -6.81 0.54
N TYR A 12 -4.81 -7.40 -0.52
CA TYR A 12 -5.86 -8.41 -0.35
C TYR A 12 -5.21 -9.61 0.34
N TYR A 13 -5.54 -9.81 1.61
CA TYR A 13 -5.02 -10.91 2.42
C TYR A 13 -6.21 -11.59 3.10
N ARG A 14 -6.42 -12.88 2.78
CA ARG A 14 -7.61 -13.64 3.22
C ARG A 14 -7.68 -13.85 4.73
N GLU A 15 -6.55 -13.82 5.44
CA GLU A 15 -6.47 -14.08 6.88
C GLU A 15 -6.03 -12.82 7.61
N LYS A 16 -6.91 -12.15 8.35
CA LYS A 16 -6.65 -10.83 8.98
C LYS A 16 -5.60 -10.88 10.12
N LEU A 17 -4.33 -11.07 9.78
CA LEU A 17 -3.21 -10.80 10.69
C LEU A 17 -2.64 -9.42 10.32
N ASP A 18 -2.99 -8.41 11.12
CA ASP A 18 -2.56 -7.01 10.95
C ASP A 18 -1.08 -6.78 11.33
N THR A 19 -0.40 -7.85 11.73
CA THR A 19 1.01 -7.91 12.12
C THR A 19 1.97 -8.11 10.96
N HIS A 20 1.49 -8.43 9.75
CA HIS A 20 2.32 -8.61 8.57
C HIS A 20 2.50 -7.30 7.80
N LEU A 21 3.68 -6.70 7.94
CA LEU A 21 4.09 -5.53 7.17
C LEU A 21 4.26 -5.88 5.68
N SER A 22 3.78 -5.00 4.82
CA SER A 22 4.14 -5.07 3.40
C SER A 22 5.63 -4.81 3.21
N THR A 23 6.20 -5.26 2.08
CA THR A 23 7.63 -5.07 1.78
C THR A 23 8.06 -3.60 1.85
N ILE A 24 7.23 -2.68 1.36
CA ILE A 24 7.55 -1.25 1.38
C ILE A 24 7.51 -0.69 2.82
N GLU A 25 6.61 -1.17 3.66
CA GLU A 25 6.56 -0.76 5.07
C GLU A 25 7.70 -1.36 5.87
N ALA A 26 8.09 -2.61 5.60
CA ALA A 26 9.26 -3.22 6.21
C ALA A 26 10.53 -2.41 5.90
N ILE A 27 10.70 -1.95 4.66
CA ILE A 27 11.79 -1.05 4.27
C ILE A 27 11.67 0.29 5.00
N TYR A 28 10.48 0.89 5.04
CA TYR A 28 10.26 2.15 5.75
C TYR A 28 10.63 2.06 7.23
N TYR A 29 10.10 1.09 7.97
CA TYR A 29 10.39 0.92 9.39
C TYR A 29 11.85 0.55 9.64
N PHE A 30 12.48 -0.23 8.75
CA PHE A 30 13.92 -0.48 8.81
C PHE A 30 14.72 0.83 8.75
N LEU A 31 14.39 1.74 7.83
CA LEU A 31 15.07 3.04 7.72
C LEU A 31 14.83 3.93 8.93
N VAL A 32 13.60 3.95 9.46
CA VAL A 32 13.25 4.71 10.67
C VAL A 32 14.05 4.21 11.88
N GLU A 33 14.10 2.89 12.09
CA GLU A 33 14.87 2.30 13.19
C GLU A 33 16.37 2.53 13.00
N TYR A 34 16.89 2.38 11.79
CA TYR A 34 18.28 2.66 11.47
C TYR A 34 18.66 4.12 11.75
N HIS A 35 17.81 5.08 11.38
CA HIS A 35 18.01 6.49 11.69
C HIS A 35 18.03 6.78 13.19
N ARG A 36 17.11 6.18 13.95
CA ARG A 36 17.08 6.31 15.42
C ARG A 36 18.34 5.76 16.07
N LEU A 37 18.97 4.73 15.49
CA LEU A 37 20.23 4.18 15.98
C LEU A 37 21.43 5.09 15.67
N LEU A 38 21.45 5.74 14.51
CA LEU A 38 22.53 6.67 14.13
C LEU A 38 22.41 8.03 14.83
N ASN A 39 21.19 8.49 15.10
CA ASN A 39 20.90 9.82 15.60
C ASN A 39 20.00 9.77 16.86
N PRO A 40 20.49 9.21 17.98
CA PRO A 40 19.67 9.03 19.18
C PRO A 40 19.21 10.36 19.82
N GLU A 41 19.99 11.43 19.65
CA GLU A 41 19.68 12.77 20.18
C GLU A 41 18.63 13.53 19.34
N VAL A 42 18.40 13.10 18.09
CA VAL A 42 17.49 13.80 17.17
C VAL A 42 16.21 12.98 17.02
N PRO A 43 15.04 13.54 17.37
CA PRO A 43 13.79 12.82 17.18
C PRO A 43 13.50 12.62 15.69
N TYR A 44 12.94 11.46 15.35
CA TYR A 44 12.43 11.19 14.00
C TYR A 44 11.22 12.10 13.71
N THR A 45 11.26 12.86 12.62
CA THR A 45 10.24 13.86 12.22
C THR A 45 9.66 13.60 10.84
N GLY A 46 9.78 12.36 10.33
CA GLY A 46 9.21 11.99 9.04
C GLY A 46 10.20 12.07 7.87
N GLN A 47 11.50 11.93 8.15
CA GLN A 47 12.57 12.05 7.14
C GLN A 47 12.40 11.07 5.95
N TYR A 48 11.71 9.94 6.16
CA TYR A 48 11.47 8.93 5.12
C TYR A 48 10.00 8.86 4.68
N ASP A 49 9.13 9.78 5.11
CA ASP A 49 7.70 9.75 4.77
C ASP A 49 7.47 9.91 3.26
N ASN A 50 8.39 10.60 2.58
CA ASN A 50 8.42 10.72 1.12
C ASN A 50 8.45 9.35 0.43
N LEU A 51 9.08 8.33 1.02
CA LEU A 51 9.09 6.97 0.45
C LEU A 51 7.67 6.41 0.31
N LEU A 52 6.88 6.50 1.38
CA LEU A 52 5.50 6.04 1.39
C LEU A 52 4.61 6.90 0.49
N PHE A 53 4.84 8.22 0.49
CA PHE A 53 4.15 9.15 -0.41
C PHE A 53 4.38 8.79 -1.87
N PHE A 54 5.63 8.62 -2.32
CA PHE A 54 5.94 8.28 -3.70
C PHE A 54 5.38 6.93 -4.09
N PHE A 55 5.45 5.93 -3.22
CA PHE A 55 4.87 4.62 -3.48
C PHE A 55 3.35 4.70 -3.71
N LYS A 56 2.63 5.42 -2.82
CA LYS A 56 1.18 5.66 -2.95
C LYS A 56 0.85 6.47 -4.21
N PHE A 57 1.62 7.51 -4.50
CA PHE A 57 1.44 8.35 -5.68
C PHE A 57 1.62 7.54 -6.97
N MET A 58 2.69 6.75 -7.07
CA MET A 58 2.96 5.92 -8.25
C MET A 58 1.88 4.86 -8.45
N TYR A 59 1.39 4.25 -7.37
CA TYR A 59 0.26 3.33 -7.41
C TYR A 59 -0.97 3.99 -8.06
N PHE A 60 -1.35 5.19 -7.62
CA PHE A 60 -2.48 5.91 -8.23
C PHE A 60 -2.21 6.31 -9.67
N LYS A 61 -1.01 6.83 -9.97
CA LYS A 61 -0.65 7.23 -11.34
C LYS A 61 -0.74 6.08 -12.33
N ILE A 62 -0.21 4.91 -11.98
CA ILE A 62 -0.30 3.71 -12.83
C ILE A 62 -1.77 3.33 -13.06
N ARG A 63 -2.61 3.36 -12.02
CA ARG A 63 -4.04 3.07 -12.14
C ARG A 63 -4.81 4.08 -13.01
N THR A 64 -4.36 5.32 -13.08
CA THR A 64 -4.96 6.33 -13.97
C THR A 64 -4.47 6.19 -15.41
N LEU A 65 -3.20 5.84 -15.62
CA LEU A 65 -2.58 5.77 -16.95
C LEU A 65 -2.92 4.49 -17.72
N TYR A 66 -3.15 3.38 -17.02
CA TYR A 66 -3.40 2.08 -17.64
C TYR A 66 -4.82 1.60 -17.36
N ASP A 67 -5.45 1.00 -18.38
CA ASP A 67 -6.71 0.29 -18.23
C ASP A 67 -6.52 -0.88 -17.24
N PRO A 68 -7.23 -0.89 -16.08
CA PRO A 68 -7.11 -1.95 -15.09
C PRO A 68 -7.34 -3.35 -15.66
N LEU A 69 -8.19 -3.49 -16.69
CA LEU A 69 -8.50 -4.78 -17.32
C LEU A 69 -7.35 -5.32 -18.18
N LYS A 70 -6.43 -4.44 -18.60
CA LYS A 70 -5.26 -4.81 -19.43
C LYS A 70 -4.00 -5.08 -18.60
N LEU A 71 -4.02 -4.77 -17.31
CA LEU A 71 -2.90 -5.00 -16.42
C LEU A 71 -2.87 -6.46 -15.96
N LYS A 72 -1.75 -7.16 -16.21
CA LYS A 72 -1.54 -8.56 -15.79
C LYS A 72 -1.79 -8.82 -14.30
N ALA A 73 -1.55 -7.82 -13.45
CA ALA A 73 -1.78 -7.90 -12.01
C ALA A 73 -3.26 -8.10 -11.61
N TYR A 74 -4.20 -7.76 -12.50
CA TYR A 74 -5.64 -7.94 -12.30
C TYR A 74 -6.23 -9.04 -13.19
N GLN A 75 -5.40 -9.74 -13.97
CA GLN A 75 -5.82 -10.82 -14.87
C GLN A 75 -5.84 -12.20 -14.17
N SER A 76 -5.28 -12.30 -12.96
CA SER A 76 -5.35 -13.51 -12.14
C SER A 76 -6.69 -13.60 -11.41
N THR A 77 -7.64 -14.28 -12.07
CA THR A 77 -8.67 -15.17 -11.48
C THR A 77 -9.09 -14.89 -10.04
N ASP A 78 -10.06 -14.01 -9.86
CA ASP A 78 -11.26 -14.26 -9.06
C ASP A 78 -12.35 -13.30 -9.59
N SER A 79 -13.32 -13.89 -10.28
CA SER A 79 -14.36 -13.19 -11.05
C SER A 79 -15.19 -12.21 -10.22
N GLU A 80 -15.19 -12.34 -8.89
CA GLU A 80 -16.01 -11.54 -7.98
C GLU A 80 -15.50 -10.10 -7.83
N ALA A 81 -14.19 -9.88 -7.72
CA ALA A 81 -13.64 -8.53 -7.57
C ALA A 81 -13.84 -7.70 -8.85
N VAL A 82 -13.68 -8.30 -10.03
CA VAL A 82 -13.93 -7.64 -11.31
C VAL A 82 -15.40 -7.26 -11.47
N VAL A 83 -16.32 -8.14 -11.04
CA VAL A 83 -17.77 -7.87 -11.04
C VAL A 83 -18.14 -6.77 -10.05
N GLU A 84 -17.54 -6.72 -8.86
CA GLU A 84 -17.75 -5.64 -7.89
C GLU A 84 -17.28 -4.28 -8.42
N PHE A 85 -16.10 -4.22 -9.06
CA PHE A 85 -15.61 -3.00 -9.70
C PHE A 85 -16.46 -2.54 -10.90
N GLN A 86 -17.04 -3.48 -11.66
CA GLN A 86 -17.99 -3.14 -12.73
C GLN A 86 -19.31 -2.59 -12.17
N ASN A 87 -19.85 -3.19 -11.11
CA ASN A 87 -21.09 -2.76 -10.47
C ASN A 87 -20.97 -1.36 -9.83
N LEU A 88 -19.82 -1.04 -9.22
CA LEU A 88 -19.56 0.28 -8.67
C LEU A 88 -19.50 1.39 -9.73
N LYS A 89 -18.96 1.10 -10.93
CA LYS A 89 -18.98 2.05 -12.05
C LYS A 89 -20.38 2.31 -12.60
N ILE A 90 -21.27 1.32 -12.55
CA ILE A 90 -22.67 1.47 -13.02
C ILE A 90 -23.49 2.31 -12.01
N ALA A 91 -23.24 2.16 -10.71
CA ALA A 91 -23.90 2.94 -9.66
C ALA A 91 -23.54 4.43 -9.69
N ASP A 92 -22.30 4.78 -10.06
CA ASP A 92 -21.83 6.18 -10.17
C ASP A 92 -22.35 6.88 -11.45
N GLN A 93 -22.91 6.15 -12.40
CA GLN A 93 -23.51 6.67 -13.65
C GLN A 93 -25.04 6.80 -13.57
N SER A 94 -25.66 6.46 -12.44
CA SER A 94 -27.12 6.47 -12.24
C SER A 94 -27.61 7.56 -11.25
N GLN A 95 -26.77 8.57 -10.98
CA GLN A 95 -27.15 9.84 -10.35
C GLN A 95 -26.93 11.03 -11.28
#